data_AF-A0A671RZ99-F1
#
_entry.id   AF-A0A671RZ99-F1
#
_cell.length_a   1.000
_cell.length_b   1.000
_cell.length_c   1.000
_cell.angle_alpha   90.00
_cell.angle_beta   90.00
_cell.angle_gamma   90.00
#
_symmetry.space_group_name_H-M   'P 1'
#
loop_
_entity.id
_entity.type
_entity.pdbx_description
1 polymer ?
#
loop_
_entity_poly.entity_id
_entity_poly.type
_entity_poly.pdbx_seq_one_letter_code
_entity_poly.pdbx_strand_id
1 'polypeptide(L)' 'TQNTGGNSEFWKPRVSKLGMYYYDNCLYATEATRRAVKQADSEDCDTVDIEHFEKILPQLLLDF' A
#
# COMPACT_ATOMS: atom_id res chain seq x y z
N THR A 1 -24.35 16.54 9.73
CA THR A 1 -22.90 16.68 9.98
C THR A 1 -22.53 15.93 11.26
N GLN A 2 -22.06 14.69 11.15
CA GLN A 2 -21.24 14.04 12.19
C GLN A 2 -20.27 13.08 11.49
N ASN A 3 -19.00 13.51 11.43
CA ASN A 3 -17.85 12.74 11.00
C ASN A 3 -17.09 12.38 12.28
N THR A 4 -16.98 11.10 12.64
CA THR A 4 -15.80 10.56 13.34
C THR A 4 -15.85 9.04 13.41
N GLY A 5 -14.75 8.37 13.04
CA GLY A 5 -14.47 7.00 13.50
C GLY A 5 -14.40 5.90 12.45
N GLY A 6 -14.18 6.19 11.17
CA GLY A 6 -13.78 5.17 10.21
C GLY A 6 -12.27 4.95 10.26
N ASN A 7 -11.80 3.89 10.93
CA ASN A 7 -10.57 3.12 10.62
C ASN A 7 -10.06 2.36 11.86
N SER A 8 -10.46 1.09 12.04
CA SER A 8 -9.58 0.07 12.65
C SER A 8 -10.17 -1.35 12.78
N GLU A 9 -11.45 -1.59 12.47
CA GLU A 9 -12.13 -2.83 12.91
C GLU A 9 -12.38 -3.90 11.84
N PHE A 10 -12.02 -3.66 10.57
CA PHE A 10 -12.32 -4.60 9.49
C PHE A 10 -11.56 -5.96 9.60
N TRP A 11 -10.44 -6.03 10.33
CA TRP A 11 -9.51 -7.16 10.26
C TRP A 11 -9.43 -8.09 11.49
N LYS A 12 -10.28 -7.93 12.52
CA LYS A 12 -10.14 -8.71 13.77
C LYS A 12 -11.36 -9.61 14.00
N PRO A 13 -11.37 -10.88 13.52
CA PRO A 13 -10.96 -12.02 14.37
C PRO A 13 -10.43 -13.29 13.61
N ARG A 14 -9.95 -13.19 12.36
CA ARG A 14 -9.46 -14.37 11.59
C ARG A 14 -7.94 -14.51 11.46
N VAL A 15 -7.18 -13.63 12.11
CA VAL A 15 -5.73 -13.45 11.88
C VAL A 15 -4.79 -14.28 12.77
N SER A 16 -5.29 -15.13 13.67
CA SER A 16 -4.45 -15.75 14.72
C SER A 16 -3.42 -16.79 14.23
N LYS A 17 -3.47 -17.24 12.98
CA LYS A 17 -2.46 -18.15 12.40
C LYS A 17 -1.75 -17.58 11.16
N LEU A 18 -2.30 -16.51 10.59
CA LEU A 18 -1.77 -15.79 9.43
C LEU A 18 -0.91 -14.58 9.84
N GLY A 19 -0.88 -14.22 11.13
CA GLY A 19 -0.18 -13.04 11.64
C GLY A 19 1.33 -13.02 11.42
N MET A 20 1.97 -14.18 11.22
CA MET A 20 3.40 -14.23 10.87
C MET A 20 3.67 -14.08 9.36
N TYR A 21 2.79 -14.58 8.49
CA TYR A 21 2.95 -14.45 7.03
C TYR A 21 2.44 -13.11 6.47
N TYR A 22 1.57 -12.41 7.20
CA TYR A 22 1.05 -11.10 6.78
C TYR A 22 1.85 -9.89 7.27
N TYR A 23 2.69 -10.04 8.31
CA TYR A 23 3.48 -8.90 8.81
C TYR A 23 4.53 -8.43 7.79
N ASP A 24 5.02 -9.35 6.96
CA ASP A 24 5.96 -9.04 5.87
C ASP A 24 5.24 -8.37 4.68
N ASN A 25 4.05 -8.87 4.33
CA ASN A 25 3.27 -8.31 3.21
C ASN A 25 2.82 -6.86 3.46
N CYS A 26 2.57 -6.47 4.71
CA CYS A 26 2.26 -5.09 5.03
C CYS A 26 3.41 -4.13 4.67
N LEU A 27 4.67 -4.56 4.78
CA LEU A 27 5.82 -3.71 4.48
C LEU A 27 6.03 -3.58 2.96
N TYR A 28 5.93 -4.70 2.23
CA TYR A 28 5.96 -4.69 0.76
C TYR A 28 4.82 -3.84 0.16
N ALA A 29 3.59 -4.03 0.63
CA ALA A 29 2.43 -3.27 0.17
C ALA A 29 2.53 -1.79 0.51
N THR A 30 3.04 -1.44 1.69
CA THR A 30 3.23 -0.03 2.09
C THR A 30 4.30 0.64 1.23
N GLU A 31 5.42 -0.02 0.98
CA GLU A 31 6.51 0.53 0.18
C GLU A 31 6.11 0.66 -1.30
N ALA A 32 5.38 -0.33 -1.83
CA ALA A 32 4.75 -0.29 -3.14
C ALA A 32 3.84 0.94 -3.31
N THR A 33 2.90 1.15 -2.39
CA THR A 33 1.99 2.29 -2.43
C THR A 33 2.73 3.62 -2.30
N ARG A 34 3.70 3.73 -1.38
CA ARG A 34 4.48 4.95 -1.17
C ARG A 34 5.22 5.38 -2.42
N ARG A 35 5.82 4.43 -3.15
CA ARG A 35 6.54 4.69 -4.40
C ARG A 35 5.59 5.07 -5.53
N ALA A 36 4.45 4.38 -5.65
CA ALA A 36 3.46 4.67 -6.67
C ALA A 36 2.85 6.07 -6.51
N VAL A 37 2.55 6.49 -5.26
CA VAL A 37 2.12 7.85 -4.94
C VAL A 37 3.18 8.87 -5.33
N LYS A 38 4.43 8.66 -4.92
CA LYS A 38 5.53 9.57 -5.27
C LYS A 38 5.74 9.68 -6.78
N GLN A 39 5.50 8.61 -7.54
CA GLN A 39 5.58 8.61 -8.99
C GLN A 39 4.45 9.42 -9.62
N ALA A 40 3.20 9.25 -9.15
CA ALA A 40 2.07 10.06 -9.59
C ALA A 40 2.27 11.55 -9.27
N ASP A 41 2.74 11.88 -8.05
CA ASP A 41 3.11 13.26 -7.67
C ASP A 41 4.20 13.84 -8.59
N SER A 42 5.18 13.03 -9.01
CA SER A 42 6.24 13.48 -9.91
C SER A 42 5.78 13.74 -11.34
N GLU A 43 4.66 13.13 -11.72
CA GLU A 43 4.01 13.30 -13.03
C GLU A 43 2.85 14.31 -12.98
N ASP A 44 2.71 15.03 -11.85
CA ASP A 44 1.65 16.02 -11.60
C ASP A 44 0.25 15.42 -11.79
N CYS A 45 0.09 14.18 -11.34
CA CYS A 45 -1.14 13.39 -11.47
C CYS A 45 -1.83 13.24 -10.10
N ASP A 46 -3.09 13.68 -10.02
CA ASP A 46 -3.89 13.65 -8.77
C ASP A 46 -4.25 12.22 -8.31
N THR A 47 -4.10 11.23 -9.19
CA THR A 47 -4.47 9.83 -8.93
C THR A 47 -3.36 8.86 -9.31
N VAL A 48 -3.13 7.87 -8.45
CA VAL A 48 -2.20 6.79 -8.73
C VAL A 48 -2.84 5.77 -9.66
N ASP A 49 -2.52 5.87 -10.95
CA ASP A 49 -2.83 4.83 -11.92
C ASP A 49 -1.80 3.69 -11.97
N ILE A 50 -2.22 2.57 -12.56
CA ILE A 50 -1.40 1.35 -12.71
C ILE A 50 -0.09 1.61 -13.47
N GLU A 51 -0.07 2.57 -14.39
CA GLU A 51 1.14 2.94 -15.15
C GLU A 51 2.24 3.50 -14.23
N HIS A 52 1.88 4.23 -13.17
CA HIS A 52 2.83 4.71 -12.16
C HIS A 52 3.38 3.56 -11.33
N PHE A 53 2.55 2.55 -11.07
CA PHE A 53 2.97 1.34 -10.36
C PHE A 53 3.92 0.48 -11.21
N GLU A 54 3.64 0.32 -12.50
CA GLU A 54 4.51 -0.41 -13.44
C GLU A 54 5.90 0.23 -13.57
N LYS A 55 5.99 1.57 -13.48
CA LYS A 55 7.27 2.30 -13.48
C LYS A 55 8.11 2.02 -12.23
N ILE A 56 7.49 1.85 -11.06
CA ILE A 56 8.21 1.58 -9.81
C ILE A 56 8.40 0.08 -9.54
N LEU A 57 7.72 -0.79 -10.30
CA LEU A 57 7.75 -2.25 -10.19
C LEU A 57 9.17 -2.83 -10.32
N PRO A 58 10.02 -2.43 -11.29
CA PRO A 58 11.35 -3.01 -11.43
C PRO A 58 12.22 -2.74 -10.21
N GLN A 59 12.18 -1.51 -9.68
CA GLN A 59 12.95 -1.13 -8.50
C GLN A 59 12.37 -1.75 -7.23
N LEU A 60 11.05 -1.86 -7.13
CA LEU A 60 10.38 -2.52 -6.01
C LEU A 60 10.74 -4.01 -5.96
N LEU A 61 10.77 -4.71 -7.10
CA LEU A 61 11.16 -6.13 -7.16
C LEU A 61 12.66 -6.39 -6.96
N LEU A 62 13.51 -5.37 -7.10
CA LEU A 62 14.96 -5.47 -6.84
C LEU A 62 15.31 -5.21 -5.37
N ASP A 63 14.51 -4.42 -4.68
CA ASP A 63 14.74 -4.06 -3.27
C ASP A 63 14.28 -5.15 -2.29
N PHE A 64 13.63 -6.21 -2.79
CA PHE A 64 13.17 -7.40 -2.06
C PHE A 64 13.70 -8.68 -2.71
#